data_AF-A0A5C7YHN1-F1
#
_entry.id   AF-A0A5C7YHN1-F1
#
_cell.length_a   1.000
_cell.length_b   1.000
_cell.length_c   1.000
_cell.angle_alpha   90.00
_cell.angle_beta   90.00
_cell.angle_gamma   90.00
#
_symmetry.space_group_name_H-M   'P 1'
#
loop_
_entity.id
_entity.type
_entity.pdbx_description
1 polymer ?
#
loop_
_entity_poly.entity_id
_entity_poly.type
_entity_poly.pdbx_seq_one_letter_code
_entity_poly.pdbx_strand_id
1 'polypeptide(L)'
;MKRFFIKTLIASVALAAAGVSIAQDKTIKFATQNPKGHPIVLGMEKFKEIVESKSGGKIKVNLFPGGTLGSDQANVSAMQGGTLEMVSMNSGILASQVKEFAIFDFPFMFPNEAVADAVVDGAFGQKMHAKLQDKGLVGLGYYELGFRQITNSKRAVTKVEDLEGLKLRVIPNPINVDWVKALGANPTPLPFPEVYSALEQKAIDGQENPITVINANKFYEVQK
;
A
#
# COMPACT_ATOMS: atom_id res chain seq x y z
N MET A 1 -41.98 46.75 28.27
CA MET A 1 -41.68 46.70 26.81
C MET A 1 -40.19 46.51 26.50
N LYS A 2 -39.26 47.34 27.01
CA LYS A 2 -37.81 47.21 26.73
C LYS A 2 -37.16 45.86 27.11
N ARG A 3 -37.58 45.25 28.24
CA ARG A 3 -37.07 43.94 28.69
C ARG A 3 -37.58 42.73 27.88
N PHE A 4 -38.73 42.87 27.22
CA PHE A 4 -39.26 41.82 26.34
C PHE A 4 -38.53 41.84 24.99
N PHE A 5 -38.28 43.03 24.43
CA PHE A 5 -37.51 43.21 23.20
C PHE A 5 -36.06 42.67 23.29
N ILE A 6 -35.38 42.86 24.42
CA ILE A 6 -34.02 42.35 24.64
C ILE A 6 -34.00 40.82 24.68
N LYS A 7 -35.00 40.18 25.29
CA LYS A 7 -35.10 38.72 25.36
C LYS A 7 -35.38 38.09 23.99
N THR A 8 -36.20 38.73 23.17
CA THR A 8 -36.48 38.25 21.80
C THR A 8 -35.27 38.40 20.88
N LEU A 9 -34.47 39.46 21.05
CA LEU A 9 -33.25 39.70 20.26
C LEU A 9 -32.12 38.70 20.58
N ILE A 10 -31.98 38.30 21.86
CA ILE A 10 -30.97 37.32 22.28
C ILE A 10 -31.34 35.91 21.76
N ALA A 11 -32.63 35.57 21.73
CA ALA A 11 -33.09 34.27 21.22
C ALA A 11 -32.87 34.12 19.69
N SER A 12 -32.99 35.21 18.92
CA SER A 12 -32.75 35.19 17.47
C SER A 12 -31.26 35.17 17.10
N VAL A 13 -30.36 35.73 17.92
CA VAL A 13 -28.91 35.56 17.73
C VAL A 13 -28.45 34.14 18.08
N ALA A 14 -29.02 33.51 19.12
CA ALA A 14 -28.71 32.14 19.49
C ALA A 14 -29.16 31.11 18.43
N LEU A 15 -30.29 31.35 17.75
CA LEU A 15 -30.75 30.49 16.64
C LEU A 15 -29.91 30.68 15.37
N ALA A 16 -29.37 31.88 15.12
CA ALA A 16 -28.48 32.13 13.98
C ALA A 16 -27.09 31.47 14.16
N ALA A 17 -26.64 31.28 15.40
CA ALA A 17 -25.37 30.60 15.71
C ALA A 17 -25.46 29.07 15.62
N ALA A 18 -26.67 28.48 15.68
CA ALA A 18 -26.87 27.04 15.63
C ALA A 18 -26.90 26.44 14.21
N GLY A 19 -26.82 27.28 13.16
CA GLY A 19 -27.08 26.87 11.77
C GLY A 19 -25.87 26.70 10.85
N VAL A 20 -24.66 27.08 11.26
CA VAL A 20 -23.46 26.93 10.42
C VAL A 20 -22.63 25.77 10.93
N SER A 21 -23.07 24.55 10.62
CA SER A 21 -22.16 23.41 10.53
C SER A 21 -21.15 23.74 9.43
N ILE A 22 -20.01 24.34 9.80
CA ILE A 22 -18.83 24.33 8.93
C ILE A 22 -18.47 22.86 8.80
N ALA A 23 -18.85 22.26 7.67
CA ALA A 23 -18.41 20.92 7.34
C ALA A 23 -16.88 20.95 7.36
N GLN A 24 -16.27 20.26 8.32
CA GLN A 24 -14.84 20.29 8.51
C GLN A 24 -14.17 19.75 7.24
N ASP A 25 -13.31 20.56 6.63
CA ASP A 25 -12.52 20.11 5.49
C ASP A 25 -11.71 18.89 5.92
N LYS A 26 -11.93 17.76 5.23
CA LYS A 26 -11.22 16.51 5.50
C LYS A 26 -10.09 16.35 4.52
N THR A 27 -8.92 15.95 5.01
CA THR A 27 -7.79 15.59 4.15
C THR A 27 -7.55 14.09 4.26
N ILE A 28 -7.50 13.41 3.13
CA ILE A 28 -7.07 12.02 3.01
C ILE A 28 -5.62 12.04 2.57
N LYS A 29 -4.69 11.63 3.43
CA LYS A 29 -3.32 11.29 3.02
C LYS A 29 -3.35 9.87 2.47
N PHE A 30 -2.92 9.71 1.22
CA PHE A 30 -2.90 8.42 0.54
C PHE A 30 -1.47 8.08 0.10
N ALA A 31 -0.89 7.05 0.73
CA ALA A 31 0.51 6.66 0.52
C ALA A 31 0.68 5.39 -0.33
N THR A 32 1.82 5.27 -0.99
CA THR A 32 2.30 4.01 -1.58
C THR A 32 3.81 4.03 -1.74
N GLN A 33 4.44 2.85 -1.79
CA GLN A 33 5.87 2.73 -2.10
C GLN A 33 6.17 3.00 -3.58
N ASN A 34 5.19 2.81 -4.47
CA ASN A 34 5.39 2.96 -5.89
C ASN A 34 5.58 4.44 -6.28
N PRO A 35 6.54 4.76 -7.16
CA PRO A 35 6.78 6.14 -7.58
C PRO A 35 5.76 6.60 -8.62
N LYS A 36 5.77 7.90 -8.90
CA LYS A 36 4.96 8.49 -9.98
C LYS A 36 5.22 7.79 -11.31
N GLY A 37 4.16 7.55 -12.09
CA GLY A 37 4.21 6.79 -13.34
C GLY A 37 3.87 5.31 -13.19
N HIS A 38 3.87 4.76 -11.96
CA HIS A 38 3.34 3.42 -11.71
C HIS A 38 1.79 3.40 -11.82
N PRO A 39 1.16 2.34 -12.36
CA PRO A 39 -0.30 2.25 -12.51
C PRO A 39 -1.11 2.54 -11.24
N ILE A 40 -0.68 2.05 -10.07
CA ILE A 40 -1.31 2.37 -8.78
C ILE A 40 -1.36 3.88 -8.52
N VAL A 41 -0.27 4.61 -8.82
CA VAL A 41 -0.24 6.06 -8.60
C VAL A 41 -1.17 6.79 -9.58
N LEU A 42 -1.29 6.31 -10.83
CA LEU A 42 -2.29 6.84 -11.77
C LEU A 42 -3.73 6.63 -11.25
N GLY A 43 -3.99 5.46 -10.65
CA GLY A 43 -5.25 5.19 -9.95
C GLY A 43 -5.49 6.11 -8.75
N MET A 44 -4.45 6.38 -7.95
CA MET A 44 -4.52 7.33 -6.83
C MET A 44 -4.80 8.78 -7.30
N GLU A 45 -4.19 9.21 -8.41
CA GLU A 45 -4.45 10.51 -9.05
C GLU A 45 -5.92 10.60 -9.50
N LYS A 46 -6.46 9.52 -10.11
CA LYS A 46 -7.87 9.47 -10.48
C LYS A 46 -8.81 9.46 -9.28
N PHE A 47 -8.45 8.74 -8.21
CA PHE A 47 -9.18 8.75 -6.95
C PHE A 47 -9.26 10.17 -6.36
N LYS A 48 -8.13 10.89 -6.33
CA LYS A 48 -8.09 12.29 -5.90
C LYS A 48 -9.06 13.16 -6.70
N GLU A 49 -9.00 13.09 -8.03
CA GLU A 49 -9.90 13.86 -8.91
C GLU A 49 -11.37 13.58 -8.60
N ILE A 50 -11.75 12.31 -8.50
CA ILE A 50 -13.15 11.90 -8.26
C ILE A 50 -13.62 12.35 -6.88
N VAL A 51 -12.81 12.15 -5.83
CA VAL A 51 -13.19 12.50 -4.45
C VAL A 51 -13.31 14.01 -4.28
N GLU A 52 -12.34 14.77 -4.79
CA GLU A 52 -12.38 16.23 -4.69
C GLU A 52 -13.55 16.82 -5.48
N SER A 53 -13.80 16.30 -6.70
CA SER A 53 -14.94 16.73 -7.52
C SER A 53 -16.28 16.40 -6.87
N LYS A 54 -16.51 15.13 -6.50
CA LYS A 54 -17.79 14.68 -5.94
C LYS A 54 -18.07 15.24 -4.54
N SER A 55 -17.04 15.62 -3.80
CA SER A 55 -17.21 16.28 -2.49
C SER A 55 -17.43 17.80 -2.59
N GLY A 56 -17.41 18.39 -3.80
CA GLY A 56 -17.45 19.84 -3.97
C GLY A 56 -16.23 20.52 -3.31
N GLY A 57 -15.09 19.83 -3.28
CA GLY A 57 -13.84 20.31 -2.69
C GLY A 57 -13.71 20.15 -1.17
N LYS A 58 -14.74 19.64 -0.47
CA LYS A 58 -14.75 19.47 1.00
C LYS A 58 -13.85 18.34 1.50
N ILE A 59 -13.56 17.35 0.64
CA ILE A 59 -12.58 16.31 0.92
C ILE A 59 -11.40 16.56 -0.01
N LYS A 60 -10.23 16.84 0.55
CA LYS A 60 -8.96 16.93 -0.15
C LYS A 60 -8.23 15.60 -0.09
N VAL A 61 -7.50 15.26 -1.15
CA VAL A 61 -6.66 14.05 -1.19
C VAL A 61 -5.22 14.45 -1.45
N ASN A 62 -4.32 14.17 -0.50
CA ASN A 62 -2.89 14.41 -0.61
C ASN A 62 -2.18 13.09 -0.88
N LEU A 63 -1.52 12.99 -2.03
CA LEU A 63 -0.86 11.77 -2.47
C LEU A 63 0.61 11.76 -2.05
N PHE A 64 1.07 10.63 -1.54
CA PHE A 64 2.44 10.39 -1.08
C PHE A 64 3.02 9.15 -1.78
N PRO A 65 3.37 9.24 -3.07
CA PRO A 65 4.01 8.15 -3.80
C PRO A 65 5.48 8.00 -3.39
N GLY A 66 6.11 6.91 -3.82
CA GLY A 66 7.55 6.69 -3.73
C GLY A 66 8.08 6.45 -2.31
N GLY A 67 7.24 6.00 -1.38
CA GLY A 67 7.69 5.67 -0.02
C GLY A 67 8.10 6.89 0.83
N THR A 68 7.61 8.08 0.48
CA THR A 68 7.94 9.35 1.16
C THR A 68 7.50 9.41 2.63
N LEU A 69 6.56 8.57 3.04
CA LEU A 69 6.10 8.43 4.43
C LEU A 69 6.75 7.25 5.17
N GLY A 70 7.76 6.61 4.58
CA GLY A 70 8.48 5.48 5.16
C GLY A 70 7.98 4.12 4.65
N SER A 71 8.40 3.06 5.35
CA SER A 71 8.11 1.68 4.99
C SER A 71 6.62 1.35 5.07
N ASP A 72 6.20 0.27 4.43
CA ASP A 72 4.81 -0.18 4.52
C ASP A 72 4.40 -0.54 5.95
N GLN A 73 5.29 -1.14 6.74
CA GLN A 73 5.03 -1.42 8.15
C GLN A 73 4.82 -0.13 8.96
N ALA A 74 5.59 0.92 8.68
CA ALA A 74 5.38 2.23 9.30
C ALA A 74 4.02 2.83 8.88
N ASN A 75 3.65 2.71 7.61
CA ASN A 75 2.35 3.16 7.10
C ASN A 75 1.17 2.39 7.73
N VAL A 76 1.28 1.08 7.95
CA VAL A 76 0.26 0.29 8.68
C VAL A 76 0.08 0.83 10.09
N SER A 77 1.17 1.05 10.83
CA SER A 77 1.12 1.62 12.18
C SER A 77 0.52 3.03 12.18
N ALA A 78 0.84 3.86 11.18
CA ALA A 78 0.29 5.21 11.01
C ALA A 78 -1.22 5.20 10.72
N MET A 79 -1.70 4.22 9.93
CA MET A 79 -3.13 4.00 9.69
C MET A 79 -3.85 3.65 10.99
N GLN A 80 -3.33 2.70 11.77
CA GLN A 80 -3.91 2.31 13.05
C GLN A 80 -3.87 3.44 14.08
N GLY A 81 -2.83 4.27 14.04
CA GLY A 81 -2.69 5.48 14.86
C GLY A 81 -3.51 6.68 14.38
N GLY A 82 -4.18 6.58 13.23
CA GLY A 82 -5.03 7.65 12.68
C GLY A 82 -4.26 8.86 12.14
N THR A 83 -2.96 8.72 11.82
CA THR A 83 -2.14 9.81 11.25
C THR A 83 -1.98 9.71 9.73
N LEU A 84 -2.36 8.58 9.15
CA LEU A 84 -2.46 8.28 7.72
C LEU A 84 -3.84 7.70 7.40
N GLU A 85 -4.56 8.25 6.41
CA GLU A 85 -5.93 7.81 6.11
C GLU A 85 -6.01 6.64 5.14
N MET A 86 -5.09 6.55 4.16
CA MET A 86 -5.10 5.50 3.15
C MET A 86 -3.68 5.07 2.74
N VAL A 87 -3.54 3.80 2.39
CA VAL A 87 -2.30 3.25 1.83
C VAL A 87 -2.61 2.13 0.84
N SER A 88 -1.83 2.07 -0.25
CA SER A 88 -1.83 0.96 -1.21
C SER A 88 -0.48 0.24 -1.14
N MET A 89 -0.51 -1.05 -0.81
CA MET A 89 0.67 -1.90 -0.59
C MET A 89 0.41 -3.35 -1.01
N ASN A 90 1.45 -4.19 -1.04
CA ASN A 90 1.29 -5.64 -1.18
C ASN A 90 0.50 -6.21 0.03
N SER A 91 -0.45 -7.11 -0.24
CA SER A 91 -1.36 -7.63 0.80
C SER A 91 -0.65 -8.47 1.87
N GLY A 92 0.43 -9.18 1.54
CA GLY A 92 1.19 -10.01 2.47
C GLY A 92 1.84 -9.24 3.63
N ILE A 93 2.03 -7.93 3.50
CA ILE A 93 2.51 -7.06 4.58
C ILE A 93 1.56 -7.04 5.78
N LEU A 94 0.25 -7.22 5.54
CA LEU A 94 -0.78 -7.27 6.57
C LEU A 94 -0.71 -8.55 7.42
N ALA A 95 0.15 -9.51 7.09
CA ALA A 95 0.39 -10.72 7.90
C ALA A 95 0.82 -10.40 9.34
N SER A 96 1.45 -9.25 9.57
CA SER A 96 1.80 -8.76 10.91
C SER A 96 0.57 -8.44 11.78
N GLN A 97 -0.56 -8.08 11.16
CA GLN A 97 -1.81 -7.75 11.83
C GLN A 97 -2.76 -8.95 11.84
N VAL A 98 -2.82 -9.67 10.73
CA VAL A 98 -3.69 -10.83 10.50
C VAL A 98 -2.88 -11.87 9.75
N LYS A 99 -2.39 -12.88 10.48
CA LYS A 99 -1.46 -13.90 9.96
C LYS A 99 -1.91 -14.56 8.65
N GLU A 100 -3.22 -14.70 8.44
CA GLU A 100 -3.78 -15.30 7.23
C GLU A 100 -3.46 -14.52 5.95
N PHE A 101 -3.12 -13.22 6.03
CA PHE A 101 -2.69 -12.45 4.87
C PHE A 101 -1.36 -12.93 4.29
N ALA A 102 -0.57 -13.73 5.03
CA ALA A 102 0.63 -14.37 4.50
C ALA A 102 0.35 -15.26 3.28
N ILE A 103 -0.90 -15.71 3.10
CA ILE A 103 -1.33 -16.51 1.96
C ILE A 103 -1.09 -15.79 0.62
N PHE A 104 -1.15 -14.45 0.58
CA PHE A 104 -0.95 -13.70 -0.66
C PHE A 104 0.50 -13.72 -1.16
N ASP A 105 1.46 -14.06 -0.30
CA ASP A 105 2.87 -14.18 -0.64
C ASP A 105 3.30 -15.65 -0.83
N PHE A 106 2.36 -16.60 -0.77
CA PHE A 106 2.70 -18.00 -1.00
C PHE A 106 2.98 -18.24 -2.50
N PRO A 107 4.13 -18.81 -2.87
CA PRO A 107 4.53 -18.96 -4.27
C PRO A 107 3.56 -19.82 -5.09
N PHE A 108 3.36 -19.42 -6.36
CA PHE A 108 2.63 -20.18 -7.39
C PHE A 108 1.16 -20.51 -7.08
N MET A 109 0.50 -19.76 -6.20
CA MET A 109 -0.92 -19.96 -5.88
C MET A 109 -1.86 -19.64 -7.05
N PHE A 110 -1.59 -18.56 -7.77
CA PHE A 110 -2.47 -18.07 -8.83
C PHE A 110 -1.84 -18.38 -10.19
N PRO A 111 -2.55 -19.08 -11.09
CA PRO A 111 -2.02 -19.42 -12.41
C PRO A 111 -2.06 -18.25 -13.41
N ASN A 112 -2.92 -17.24 -13.17
CA ASN A 112 -3.05 -16.03 -13.98
C ASN A 112 -3.87 -14.96 -13.23
N GLU A 113 -3.91 -13.76 -13.81
CA GLU A 113 -4.57 -12.56 -13.27
C GLU A 113 -6.07 -12.79 -13.10
N ALA A 114 -6.74 -13.38 -14.10
CA ALA A 114 -8.18 -13.61 -14.04
C ALA A 114 -8.61 -14.51 -12.87
N VAL A 115 -7.79 -15.51 -12.51
CA VAL A 115 -8.02 -16.35 -11.33
C VAL A 115 -7.73 -15.57 -10.05
N ALA A 116 -6.68 -14.76 -10.01
CA ALA A 116 -6.38 -13.91 -8.86
C ALA A 116 -7.54 -12.93 -8.59
N ASP A 117 -7.99 -12.20 -9.62
CA ASP A 117 -9.12 -11.27 -9.58
C ASP A 117 -10.38 -11.94 -9.05
N ALA A 118 -10.78 -13.07 -9.63
CA ALA A 118 -11.98 -13.80 -9.21
C ALA A 118 -11.94 -14.22 -7.73
N VAL A 119 -10.75 -14.56 -7.21
CA VAL A 119 -10.57 -14.94 -5.80
C VAL A 119 -10.64 -13.73 -4.87
N VAL A 120 -9.96 -12.63 -5.21
CA VAL A 120 -9.89 -11.45 -4.34
C VAL A 120 -11.14 -10.58 -4.39
N ASP A 121 -11.86 -10.57 -5.52
CA ASP A 121 -13.15 -9.89 -5.63
C ASP A 121 -14.31 -10.74 -5.07
N GLY A 122 -14.09 -12.05 -4.94
CA GLY A 122 -15.05 -13.00 -4.41
C GLY A 122 -15.15 -13.04 -2.88
N ALA A 123 -15.83 -14.08 -2.39
CA ALA A 123 -16.07 -14.28 -0.96
C ALA A 123 -14.77 -14.42 -0.15
N PHE A 124 -13.69 -14.92 -0.77
CA PHE A 124 -12.40 -15.06 -0.11
C PHE A 124 -11.81 -13.69 0.25
N GLY A 125 -11.65 -12.78 -0.73
CA GLY A 125 -11.08 -11.45 -0.45
C GLY A 125 -11.96 -10.62 0.48
N GLN A 126 -13.28 -10.70 0.36
CA GLN A 126 -14.20 -10.06 1.32
C GLN A 126 -13.99 -10.57 2.75
N LYS A 127 -13.84 -11.89 2.93
CA LYS A 127 -13.54 -12.49 4.24
C LYS A 127 -12.17 -12.06 4.77
N MET A 128 -11.18 -11.87 3.90
CA MET A 128 -9.87 -11.36 4.28
C MET A 128 -9.95 -9.91 4.75
N HIS A 129 -10.65 -9.03 4.01
CA HIS A 129 -10.86 -7.64 4.44
C HIS A 129 -11.66 -7.52 5.75
N ALA A 130 -12.65 -8.38 5.99
CA ALA A 130 -13.41 -8.37 7.23
C ALA A 130 -12.52 -8.58 8.47
N LYS A 131 -11.45 -9.38 8.36
CA LYS A 131 -10.50 -9.62 9.47
C LYS A 131 -9.69 -8.38 9.85
N LEU A 132 -9.62 -7.36 8.98
CA LEU A 132 -8.87 -6.13 9.25
C LEU A 132 -9.61 -5.18 10.21
N GLN A 133 -10.94 -5.29 10.30
CA GLN A 133 -11.77 -4.37 11.08
C GLN A 133 -11.40 -4.38 12.57
N ASP A 134 -11.17 -5.58 13.13
CA ASP A 134 -10.72 -5.77 14.52
C ASP A 134 -9.31 -5.20 14.78
N LYS A 135 -8.59 -4.82 13.72
CA LYS A 135 -7.25 -4.21 13.77
C LYS A 135 -7.30 -2.71 13.49
N GLY A 136 -8.48 -2.10 13.43
CA GLY A 136 -8.66 -0.68 13.12
C GLY A 136 -8.36 -0.34 11.66
N LEU A 137 -8.41 -1.32 10.77
CA LEU A 137 -8.09 -1.18 9.35
C LEU A 137 -9.31 -1.55 8.50
N VAL A 138 -9.56 -0.81 7.42
CA VAL A 138 -10.67 -1.08 6.50
C VAL A 138 -10.09 -1.38 5.12
N GLY A 139 -10.27 -2.62 4.66
CA GLY A 139 -9.94 -3.01 3.29
C GLY A 139 -10.98 -2.47 2.30
N LEU A 140 -10.57 -1.60 1.38
CA LEU A 140 -11.48 -0.96 0.43
C LEU A 140 -11.59 -1.70 -0.91
N GLY A 141 -10.52 -2.33 -1.34
CA GLY A 141 -10.45 -3.04 -2.61
C GLY A 141 -9.05 -3.59 -2.86
N TYR A 142 -8.96 -4.54 -3.79
CA TYR A 142 -7.69 -5.07 -4.26
C TYR A 142 -7.25 -4.33 -5.52
N TYR A 143 -5.94 -4.19 -5.68
CA TYR A 143 -5.30 -3.63 -6.86
C TYR A 143 -4.40 -4.68 -7.46
N GLU A 144 -4.39 -4.78 -8.79
CA GLU A 144 -3.40 -5.58 -9.48
C GLU A 144 -2.03 -4.90 -9.35
N LEU A 145 -1.07 -5.64 -8.79
CA LEU A 145 0.34 -5.23 -8.74
C LEU A 145 1.15 -5.98 -9.81
N GLY A 146 0.75 -7.21 -10.13
CA GLY A 146 1.33 -8.12 -11.11
C GLY A 146 2.06 -9.32 -10.49
N PHE A 147 2.36 -10.30 -11.34
CA PHE A 147 3.17 -11.46 -10.98
C PHE A 147 4.66 -11.10 -10.86
N ARG A 148 5.29 -11.63 -9.80
CA ARG A 148 6.65 -11.24 -9.39
C ARG A 148 7.70 -12.00 -10.21
N GLN A 149 8.70 -11.27 -10.68
CA GLN A 149 9.82 -11.77 -11.48
C GLN A 149 11.13 -11.57 -10.71
N ILE A 150 12.01 -12.56 -10.73
CA ILE A 150 13.34 -12.46 -10.11
C ILE A 150 14.28 -11.75 -11.08
N THR A 151 15.01 -10.75 -10.57
CA THR A 151 16.16 -10.14 -11.26
C THR A 151 17.38 -10.21 -10.35
N ASN A 152 18.58 -10.26 -10.93
CA ASN A 152 19.82 -10.15 -10.17
C ASN A 152 20.91 -9.50 -11.03
N SER A 153 22.08 -9.24 -10.45
CA SER A 153 23.22 -8.61 -11.13
C SER A 153 24.40 -9.58 -11.38
N LYS A 154 24.23 -10.86 -11.06
CA LYS A 154 25.30 -11.87 -11.07
C LYS A 154 25.25 -12.76 -12.31
N ARG A 155 24.07 -13.26 -12.68
CA ARG A 155 23.90 -14.27 -13.74
C ARG A 155 22.45 -14.41 -14.17
N ALA A 156 22.24 -14.96 -15.36
CA ALA A 156 20.91 -15.38 -15.79
C ALA A 156 20.36 -16.50 -14.87
N VAL A 157 19.04 -16.49 -14.67
CA VAL A 157 18.32 -17.54 -13.94
C VAL A 157 17.46 -18.31 -14.96
N THR A 158 17.86 -19.53 -15.25
CA THR A 158 17.19 -20.42 -16.23
C THR A 158 16.70 -21.73 -15.61
N LYS A 159 17.22 -22.06 -14.43
CA LYS A 159 16.86 -23.20 -13.59
C LYS A 159 17.02 -22.84 -12.11
N VAL A 160 16.44 -23.64 -11.21
CA VAL A 160 16.41 -23.32 -9.78
C VAL A 160 17.80 -23.22 -9.16
N GLU A 161 18.76 -24.04 -9.61
CA GLU A 161 20.13 -24.07 -9.12
C GLU A 161 20.87 -22.75 -9.38
N ASP A 162 20.44 -21.97 -10.38
CA ASP A 162 21.04 -20.66 -10.67
C ASP A 162 20.78 -19.66 -9.52
N LEU A 163 19.80 -19.91 -8.63
CA LEU A 163 19.51 -19.08 -7.47
C LEU A 163 20.47 -19.34 -6.29
N GLU A 164 21.22 -20.45 -6.31
CA GLU A 164 22.01 -20.88 -5.17
C GLU A 164 23.01 -19.82 -4.70
N GLY A 165 22.95 -19.50 -3.41
CA GLY A 165 23.83 -18.52 -2.77
C GLY A 165 23.57 -17.05 -3.14
N LEU A 166 22.65 -16.72 -4.05
CA LEU A 166 22.30 -15.33 -4.36
C LEU A 166 21.73 -14.63 -3.12
N LYS A 167 22.22 -13.43 -2.81
CA LYS A 167 21.64 -12.55 -1.80
C LYS A 167 20.41 -11.85 -2.37
N LEU A 168 19.24 -12.43 -2.18
CA LEU A 168 17.99 -11.88 -2.70
C LEU A 168 17.29 -11.05 -1.64
N ARG A 169 16.99 -9.80 -1.97
CA ARG A 169 16.12 -8.99 -1.13
C ARG A 169 14.72 -9.56 -1.11
N VAL A 170 14.13 -9.60 0.08
CA VAL A 170 12.73 -9.99 0.30
C VAL A 170 11.98 -8.93 1.10
N ILE A 171 10.64 -8.93 0.99
CA ILE A 171 9.78 -8.19 1.91
C ILE A 171 10.02 -8.74 3.34
N PRO A 172 10.14 -7.89 4.38
CA PRO A 172 10.37 -8.33 5.77
C PRO A 172 9.23 -9.13 6.42
N ASN A 173 8.95 -10.34 5.94
CA ASN A 173 8.03 -11.29 6.57
C ASN A 173 8.55 -12.74 6.47
N PRO A 174 8.07 -13.66 7.33
CA PRO A 174 8.60 -15.03 7.39
C PRO A 174 8.43 -15.82 6.10
N ILE A 175 7.25 -15.76 5.46
CA ILE A 175 6.96 -16.54 4.26
C ILE A 175 7.96 -16.22 3.12
N ASN A 176 8.32 -14.94 2.96
CA ASN A 176 9.29 -14.55 1.94
C ASN A 176 10.72 -15.00 2.25
N VAL A 177 11.10 -15.05 3.53
CA VAL A 177 12.38 -15.63 3.95
C VAL A 177 12.41 -17.13 3.66
N ASP A 178 11.32 -17.84 3.97
CA ASP A 178 11.26 -19.29 3.89
C ASP A 178 11.29 -19.80 2.45
N TRP A 179 10.51 -19.21 1.54
CA TRP A 179 10.52 -19.68 0.15
C TRP A 179 11.84 -19.38 -0.54
N VAL A 180 12.49 -18.23 -0.27
CA VAL A 180 13.81 -17.94 -0.86
C VAL A 180 14.88 -18.91 -0.35
N LYS A 181 14.87 -19.25 0.96
CA LYS A 181 15.74 -20.29 1.51
C LYS A 181 15.48 -21.65 0.88
N ALA A 182 14.21 -22.00 0.66
CA ALA A 182 13.84 -23.26 0.04
C ALA A 182 14.37 -23.41 -1.40
N LEU A 183 14.66 -22.30 -2.08
CA LEU A 183 15.29 -22.26 -3.40
C LEU A 183 16.83 -22.23 -3.34
N GLY A 184 17.45 -22.36 -2.17
CA GLY A 184 18.92 -22.34 -1.99
C GLY A 184 19.56 -20.95 -2.04
N ALA A 185 18.75 -19.89 -2.12
CA ALA A 185 19.21 -18.51 -2.07
C ALA A 185 19.29 -17.99 -0.62
N ASN A 186 19.99 -16.87 -0.44
CA ASN A 186 20.16 -16.18 0.84
C ASN A 186 19.20 -14.98 0.92
N PRO A 187 18.08 -15.06 1.66
CA PRO A 187 17.17 -13.92 1.77
C PRO A 187 17.75 -12.79 2.64
N THR A 188 17.57 -11.56 2.18
CA THR A 188 17.87 -10.33 2.92
C THR A 188 16.60 -9.51 3.09
N PRO A 189 15.91 -9.59 4.25
CA PRO A 189 14.75 -8.74 4.55
C PRO A 189 15.13 -7.27 4.51
N LEU A 190 14.49 -6.50 3.62
CA LEU A 190 14.78 -5.07 3.47
C LEU A 190 13.51 -4.28 3.11
N PRO A 191 13.23 -3.15 3.78
CA PRO A 191 12.15 -2.24 3.38
C PRO A 191 12.29 -1.77 1.93
N PHE A 192 11.16 -1.59 1.25
CA PHE A 192 11.17 -1.24 -0.18
C PHE A 192 11.96 0.04 -0.52
N PRO A 193 11.90 1.14 0.26
CA PRO A 193 12.65 2.36 -0.04
C PRO A 193 14.17 2.19 -0.14
N GLU A 194 14.72 1.15 0.50
CA GLU A 194 16.18 0.91 0.54
C GLU A 194 16.67 0.01 -0.61
N VAL A 195 15.75 -0.59 -1.37
CA VAL A 195 16.08 -1.65 -2.35
C VAL A 195 17.00 -1.14 -3.46
N TYR A 196 16.67 -0.01 -4.08
CA TYR A 196 17.49 0.52 -5.18
C TYR A 196 18.95 0.73 -4.74
N SER A 197 19.13 1.41 -3.61
CA SER A 197 20.47 1.70 -3.09
C SER A 197 21.24 0.44 -2.72
N ALA A 198 20.56 -0.56 -2.14
CA ALA A 198 21.18 -1.84 -1.81
C ALA A 198 21.59 -2.65 -3.05
N LEU A 199 20.81 -2.59 -4.15
CA LEU A 199 21.18 -3.19 -5.44
C LEU A 199 22.37 -2.45 -6.08
N GLU A 200 22.33 -1.12 -6.10
CA GLU A 200 23.38 -0.26 -6.67
C GLU A 200 24.73 -0.48 -5.97
N GLN A 201 24.71 -0.55 -4.64
CA GLN A 201 25.89 -0.81 -3.81
C GLN A 201 26.30 -2.28 -3.81
N LYS A 202 25.52 -3.17 -4.44
CA LYS A 202 25.74 -4.63 -4.45
C LYS A 202 25.78 -5.25 -3.05
N ALA A 203 25.07 -4.65 -2.09
CA ALA A 203 24.85 -5.23 -0.76
C ALA A 203 23.94 -6.47 -0.87
N ILE A 204 23.04 -6.45 -1.85
CA ILE A 204 22.21 -7.56 -2.31
C ILE A 204 22.51 -7.82 -3.79
N ASP A 205 22.38 -9.06 -4.21
CA ASP A 205 22.64 -9.48 -5.60
C ASP A 205 21.43 -9.22 -6.49
N GLY A 206 20.23 -9.39 -5.92
CA GLY A 206 18.98 -9.30 -6.66
C GLY A 206 17.76 -9.11 -5.78
N GLN A 207 16.61 -9.14 -6.43
CA GLN A 207 15.29 -8.93 -5.85
C GLN A 207 14.24 -9.65 -6.69
N GLU A 208 13.01 -9.60 -6.22
CA GLU A 208 11.86 -10.07 -6.97
C GLU A 208 10.72 -9.05 -6.87
N ASN A 209 10.08 -8.73 -8.00
CA ASN A 209 8.94 -7.82 -8.06
C ASN A 209 8.23 -7.92 -9.41
N PRO A 210 7.01 -7.39 -9.54
CA PRO A 210 6.35 -7.30 -10.83
C PRO A 210 7.08 -6.37 -11.79
N ILE A 211 6.91 -6.59 -13.09
CA ILE A 211 7.58 -5.82 -14.15
C ILE A 211 7.28 -4.32 -14.03
N THR A 212 6.04 -3.97 -13.68
CA THR A 212 5.60 -2.59 -13.44
C THR A 212 6.41 -1.90 -12.34
N VAL A 213 6.66 -2.61 -11.23
CA VAL A 213 7.47 -2.14 -10.10
C VAL A 213 8.94 -2.04 -10.48
N ILE A 214 9.49 -3.05 -11.15
CA ILE A 214 10.87 -3.07 -11.65
C ILE A 214 11.14 -1.86 -12.55
N ASN A 215 10.23 -1.61 -13.50
CA ASN A 215 10.35 -0.50 -14.45
C ASN A 215 10.19 0.86 -13.75
N ALA A 216 9.14 1.04 -12.94
CA ALA A 216 8.87 2.31 -12.27
C ALA A 216 9.98 2.73 -11.29
N ASN A 217 10.65 1.75 -10.66
CA ASN A 217 11.76 2.00 -9.72
C ASN A 217 13.14 1.86 -10.38
N LYS A 218 13.19 1.68 -11.71
CA LYS A 218 14.43 1.59 -12.49
C LYS A 218 15.39 0.49 -12.00
N PHE A 219 14.88 -0.59 -11.43
CA PHE A 219 15.74 -1.69 -10.97
C PHE A 219 16.54 -2.32 -12.11
N TYR A 220 16.05 -2.22 -13.35
CA TYR A 220 16.78 -2.66 -14.55
C TYR A 220 18.10 -1.91 -14.78
N GLU A 221 18.31 -0.71 -14.21
CA GLU A 221 19.59 0.02 -14.34
C GLU A 221 20.71 -0.61 -13.50
N VAL A 222 20.33 -1.37 -12.46
CA VAL A 222 21.23 -1.96 -11.47
C VAL A 222 21.12 -3.49 -11.43
N GLN A 223 20.49 -4.10 -12.44
CA GLN A 223 20.26 -5.54 -12.60
C GLN A 223 20.58 -5.94 -14.06
N LYS A 224 21.03 -7.18 -14.31
CA LYS A 224 21.55 -7.61 -15.62
C LYS A 224 21.01 -8.96 -16.05
#